data_AF-A0A662KKT6-F1
#
_entry.id   AF-A0A662KKT6-F1
#
_cell.length_a   1.000
_cell.length_b   1.000
_cell.length_c   1.000
_cell.angle_alpha   90.00
_cell.angle_beta   90.00
_cell.angle_gamma   90.00
#
_symmetry.space_group_name_H-M   'P 1'
#
loop_
_entity.id
_entity.type
_entity.pdbx_description
1 polymer ?
#
loop_
_entity_poly.entity_id
_entity_poly.type
_entity_poly.pdbx_seq_one_letter_code
_entity_poly.pdbx_strand_id
1 'polypeptide(L)' 'MKRYGSKTRKISLSLIAVGIILAISSLFLMGSALFEGILALSLVFVFSGFIIYVVIYREFEKLEKIAEEIEKGKI' A
#
# COMPACT_ATOMS: atom_id res chain seq x y z
N MET A 1 0.48 22.03 -7.14
CA MET A 1 1.47 21.02 -7.56
C MET A 1 0.81 19.65 -7.56
N LYS A 2 1.01 18.83 -8.61
CA LYS A 2 0.46 17.46 -8.64
C LYS A 2 1.26 16.64 -7.64
N ARG A 3 0.64 16.22 -6.52
CA ARG A 3 1.25 15.24 -5.61
C ARG A 3 1.51 13.95 -6.39
N TYR A 4 2.75 13.77 -6.82
CA TYR A 4 3.14 12.55 -7.51
C TYR A 4 2.98 11.39 -6.51
N GLY A 5 2.48 10.26 -7.00
CA GLY A 5 2.20 9.11 -6.12
C GLY A 5 0.98 9.24 -5.19
N SER A 6 0.17 10.31 -5.24
CA SER A 6 -1.07 10.40 -4.41
C SER A 6 -2.05 9.25 -4.67
N LYS A 7 -2.23 8.87 -5.94
CA LYS A 7 -3.02 7.68 -6.32
C LYS A 7 -2.39 6.39 -5.83
N THR A 8 -1.06 6.25 -5.98
CA THR A 8 -0.29 5.09 -5.52
C THR A 8 -0.41 4.90 -4.00
N ARG A 9 -0.33 5.98 -3.24
CA ARG A 9 -0.55 5.97 -1.78
C ARG A 9 -1.95 5.50 -1.44
N LYS A 10 -2.99 6.00 -2.13
CA LYS A 10 -4.37 5.55 -1.91
C LYS A 10 -4.51 4.06 -2.19
N ILE A 11 -4.01 3.58 -3.33
CA ILE A 11 -4.08 2.16 -3.72
C ILE A 11 -3.37 1.27 -2.67
N SER A 12 -2.16 1.65 -2.28
CA SER A 12 -1.39 0.93 -1.26
C SER A 12 -2.14 0.86 0.08
N LEU A 13 -2.64 1.99 0.57
CA LEU A 13 -3.39 2.05 1.82
C LEU A 13 -4.70 1.26 1.74
N SER A 14 -5.41 1.31 0.61
CA SER A 14 -6.61 0.51 0.39
C SER A 14 -6.31 -0.99 0.42
N LEU A 15 -5.22 -1.45 -0.21
CA LEU A 15 -4.82 -2.86 -0.17
C LEU A 15 -4.49 -3.32 1.25
N ILE A 16 -3.73 -2.52 2.00
CA ILE A 16 -3.42 -2.81 3.40
C ILE A 16 -4.70 -2.86 4.23
N ALA A 17 -5.59 -1.88 4.07
CA ALA A 17 -6.85 -1.83 4.81
C ALA A 17 -7.74 -3.04 4.51
N VAL A 18 -7.92 -3.41 3.23
CA VAL A 18 -8.69 -4.61 2.86
C VAL A 18 -8.01 -5.87 3.39
N GLY A 19 -6.69 -5.97 3.31
CA GLY A 19 -5.93 -7.07 3.88
C GLY A 19 -6.17 -7.21 5.39
N ILE A 20 -6.12 -6.12 6.16
CA ILE A 20 -6.40 -6.13 7.60
C ILE A 20 -7.86 -6.54 7.89
N ILE A 21 -8.82 -6.03 7.12
CA ILE A 21 -10.22 -6.41 7.27
C ILE A 21 -10.38 -7.91 7.03
N LEU A 22 -9.76 -8.47 5.98
CA LEU A 22 -9.78 -9.91 5.71
C LEU A 22 -9.13 -10.72 6.84
N ALA A 23 -8.02 -10.23 7.42
CA ALA A 23 -7.39 -10.87 8.58
C ALA A 23 -8.37 -10.93 9.77
N ILE A 24 -9.01 -9.82 10.11
CA ILE A 24 -9.98 -9.75 11.20
C ILE A 24 -11.19 -10.65 10.90
N SER A 25 -11.73 -10.61 9.68
CA SER A 25 -12.84 -11.46 9.24
C SER A 25 -12.48 -12.94 9.30
N SER A 26 -11.22 -13.31 9.03
CA SER A 26 -10.77 -14.71 9.12
C SER A 26 -10.90 -15.27 10.54
N LEU A 27 -10.73 -14.45 11.58
CA LEU A 27 -10.86 -14.89 12.97
C LEU A 27 -12.27 -15.40 13.29
N PHE A 28 -13.30 -14.85 12.65
CA PHE A 28 -14.69 -15.31 12.80
C PHE A 28 -14.99 -16.61 12.06
N LEU A 29 -14.09 -17.04 11.16
CA LEU A 29 -14.23 -18.25 10.34
C LEU A 29 -13.24 -19.36 10.79
N MET A 30 -12.64 -19.20 11.96
CA MET A 30 -11.68 -20.15 12.53
C MET A 30 -12.29 -21.55 12.63
N GLY A 31 -11.63 -22.53 12.03
CA GLY A 31 -12.11 -23.93 11.94
C GLY A 31 -12.93 -24.26 10.69
N SER A 32 -13.24 -23.28 9.83
CA SER A 32 -13.81 -23.52 8.51
C SER A 32 -12.72 -23.80 7.46
N ALA A 33 -13.08 -24.51 6.38
CA ALA A 33 -12.19 -24.72 5.24
C ALA A 33 -11.75 -23.41 4.54
N LEU A 34 -12.46 -22.30 4.77
CA LEU A 34 -12.15 -21.00 4.19
C LEU A 34 -11.13 -20.19 5.01
N PHE A 35 -10.85 -20.59 6.26
CA PHE A 35 -9.96 -19.86 7.16
C PHE A 35 -8.58 -19.63 6.56
N GLU A 36 -7.91 -20.71 6.14
CA GLU A 36 -6.55 -20.65 5.58
C GLU A 36 -6.49 -19.85 4.29
N GLY A 37 -7.51 -20.01 3.42
CA GLY A 37 -7.60 -19.27 2.16
C GLY A 37 -7.77 -17.76 2.37
N ILE A 38 -8.62 -17.35 3.30
CA ILE A 38 -8.85 -15.92 3.61
C ILE A 38 -7.62 -15.34 4.31
N LEU A 39 -6.99 -16.08 5.21
CA LEU A 39 -5.76 -15.66 5.89
C LEU A 39 -4.61 -15.47 4.89
N ALA A 40 -4.43 -16.40 3.95
CA ALA A 40 -3.43 -16.28 2.89
C ALA A 40 -3.71 -15.09 1.96
N LEU A 41 -4.97 -14.88 1.57
CA LEU A 41 -5.36 -13.74 0.74
C LEU A 41 -5.11 -12.40 1.44
N SER A 42 -5.41 -12.33 2.75
CA SER A 42 -5.11 -11.18 3.59
C SER A 42 -3.61 -10.86 3.57
N LEU A 43 -2.76 -11.86 3.79
CA LEU A 43 -1.30 -11.73 3.73
C LEU A 43 -0.82 -11.18 2.38
N VAL A 44 -1.34 -11.70 1.27
CA VAL A 44 -1.01 -11.22 -0.08
C VAL A 44 -1.37 -9.75 -0.24
N PHE A 45 -2.54 -9.32 0.26
CA PHE A 45 -3.01 -7.94 0.13
C PHE A 45 -2.17 -6.98 0.98
N VAL A 46 -1.90 -7.33 2.24
CA VAL A 46 -1.04 -6.52 3.12
C VAL A 46 0.37 -6.41 2.54
N PHE A 47 0.95 -7.54 2.11
CA PHE A 47 2.31 -7.57 1.55
C PHE A 47 2.40 -6.75 0.25
N SER A 48 1.45 -6.91 -0.67
CA SER A 48 1.42 -6.16 -1.92
C SER A 48 1.24 -4.66 -1.68
N GLY A 49 0.31 -4.29 -0.80
CA GLY A 49 0.10 -2.89 -0.42
C GLY A 49 1.35 -2.28 0.23
N PHE A 50 2.06 -3.03 1.07
CA PHE A 50 3.32 -2.63 1.68
C PHE A 50 4.44 -2.44 0.65
N ILE A 51 4.63 -3.37 -0.28
CA ILE A 51 5.61 -3.23 -1.38
C ILE A 51 5.31 -1.98 -2.21
N ILE A 52 4.06 -1.78 -2.62
CA ILE A 52 3.67 -0.60 -3.40
C ILE A 52 3.99 0.69 -2.61
N TYR A 53 3.78 0.70 -1.30
CA TYR A 53 4.15 1.84 -0.46
C TYR A 53 5.66 2.10 -0.47
N VAL A 54 6.44 1.07 -0.10
CA VAL A 54 7.87 1.21 0.17
C VAL A 54 8.67 1.42 -1.11
N VAL A 55 8.31 0.70 -2.17
CA VAL A 55 9.09 0.69 -3.42
C VAL A 55 8.57 1.73 -4.40
N ILE A 56 7.26 1.92 -4.51
CA ILE A 56 6.70 2.80 -5.56
C ILE A 56 6.46 4.20 -5.01
N TYR A 57 5.67 4.32 -3.94
CA TYR A 57 5.32 5.64 -3.40
C TYR A 57 6.55 6.42 -2.91
N ARG A 58 7.50 5.74 -2.25
CA ARG A 58 8.75 6.37 -1.78
C ARG A 58 9.62 6.91 -2.92
N GLU A 59 9.68 6.22 -4.05
CA GLU A 59 10.44 6.70 -5.22
C GLU A 59 9.73 7.88 -5.89
N PHE A 60 8.40 7.88 -5.96
CA PHE A 60 7.65 9.08 -6.39
C PHE A 60 7.90 10.29 -5.48
N GLU A 61 7.99 10.09 -4.17
CA GLU A 61 8.27 11.17 -3.22
C GLU A 61 9.69 11.75 -3.43
N LYS A 62 10.68 10.90 -3.70
CA LYS A 62 12.05 11.36 -4.04
C LYS A 62 12.05 12.19 -5.33
N LEU A 63 11.35 11.73 -6.37
CA LEU A 63 11.23 12.46 -7.63
C LEU A 63 10.52 13.80 -7.45
N GLU A 64 9.49 13.87 -6.62
CA GLU A 64 8.79 15.12 -6.31
C GLU A 64 9.71 16.12 -5.61
N LYS A 65 10.55 15.66 -4.66
CA LYS A 65 11.55 16.51 -3.98
C LYS A 65 12.59 17.07 -4.96
N ILE A 66 13.11 16.24 -5.85
CA ILE A 66 14.08 16.67 -6.88
C ILE A 66 13.45 17.70 -7.81
N ALA A 67 12.21 17.45 -8.27
CA ALA A 67 11.49 18.40 -9.13
C ALA A 67 11.25 19.75 -8.43
N GLU A 68 10.92 19.74 -7.14
CA GLU A 68 10.77 20.95 -6.32
C GLU A 68 12.08 21.72 -6.16
N GLU A 69 13.21 21.04 -5.98
CA GLU A 69 14.53 21.66 -5.85
C GLU A 69 14.96 22.36 -7.15
N ILE A 70 14.69 21.73 -8.30
CA ILE A 70 14.92 22.31 -9.63
C ILE A 70 14.00 23.51 -9.87
N GLU A 71 12.70 23.40 -9.55
CA GLU A 71 11.73 24.49 -9.74
C GLU A 71 12.05 25.72 -8.87
N LYS A 72 12.65 25.49 -7.68
CA LYS A 72 13.13 26.55 -6.79
C LYS A 72 14.52 27.07 -7.15
N GLY A 73 15.15 26.58 -8.22
CA GLY A 73 16.48 27.00 -8.67
C GLY A 73 17.59 26.74 -7.66
N LYS A 74 17.41 25.75 -6.76
CA LYS A 74 18.43 25.36 -5.78
C LYS A 74 19.47 24.39 -6.34
N ILE A 75 19.27 23.94 -7.59
CA ILE A 75 20.19 23.19 -8.45
C ILE A 75 20.03 23.74 -9.87
#